data_AF-A0A7J3A005-F1
#
_entry.id   AF-A0A7J3A005-F1
#
_cell.length_a   1.000
_cell.length_b   1.000
_cell.length_c   1.000
_cell.angle_alpha   90.00
_cell.angle_beta   90.00
_cell.angle_gamma   90.00
#
_symmetry.space_group_name_H-M   'P 1'
#
loop_
_entity.id
_entity.type
_entity.pdbx_description
1 polymer ?
#
loop_
_entity_poly.entity_id
_entity_poly.type
_entity_poly.pdbx_seq_one_letter_code
_entity_poly.pdbx_strand_id
1 'polypeptide(L)'
;YLVYIFASINNVVIIKAGYTSKAVVKINELVITDLDIFIVGVAIFMMLFFHFIISKTLMGKQIRAMWDNFELARLSGVKVDRVRRFVCILVGIPAGIIGSLWSIYSTITPTSGWLLLLPAFAAVIVGGLVSIPGAIIGGYLLGFGENFFMYIAYKFANISFAYKPLITLSIMLLALFIRADIIPARSLLSFLTRVATHRGNVR
;
A
#
# COMPACT_ATOMS: atom_id res chain seq x y z
N TYR A 1 2.07 29.09 5.60
CA TYR A 1 2.32 27.95 4.71
C TYR A 1 3.71 28.09 4.12
N LEU A 2 4.76 27.69 4.86
CA LEU A 2 6.14 27.79 4.37
C LEU A 2 6.76 26.39 4.42
N VAL A 3 7.20 25.90 3.27
CA VAL A 3 8.03 24.69 3.19
C VAL A 3 9.46 25.17 3.43
N TYR A 4 10.06 24.72 4.54
CA TYR A 4 11.46 25.02 4.79
C TYR A 4 12.29 23.87 4.20
N ILE A 5 13.15 24.21 3.25
CA ILE A 5 14.17 23.31 2.71
C ILE A 5 15.45 23.64 3.45
N PHE A 6 15.89 22.74 4.33
CA PHE A 6 17.18 22.86 5.00
C PHE A 6 18.16 21.87 4.36
N ALA A 7 19.33 22.39 3.94
CA ALA A 7 20.46 21.55 3.59
C ALA A 7 21.31 21.33 4.85
N SER A 8 21.46 20.08 5.28
CA SER A 8 22.39 19.73 6.37
C SER A 8 23.82 19.64 5.84
N ILE A 9 24.81 19.98 6.67
CA ILE A 9 26.25 19.96 6.37
C ILE A 9 26.72 18.58 5.84
N ASN A 10 25.95 17.53 6.11
CA ASN A 10 26.18 16.16 5.63
C ASN A 10 25.63 15.86 4.21
N ASN A 11 25.40 16.88 3.36
CA ASN A 11 24.82 16.71 2.01
C ASN A 11 23.41 16.06 1.97
N VAL A 12 22.70 16.03 3.10
CA VAL A 12 21.32 15.52 3.15
C VAL A 12 20.35 16.69 3.06
N VAL A 13 19.53 16.69 2.02
CA VAL A 13 18.40 17.62 1.88
C VAL A 13 17.27 17.15 2.78
N ILE A 14 16.85 18.04 3.67
CA ILE A 14 15.84 17.79 4.69
C ILE A 14 14.65 18.70 4.39
N ILE A 15 13.50 18.10 4.05
CA ILE A 15 12.27 18.86 3.76
C ILE A 15 11.33 18.69 4.95
N LYS A 16 10.89 19.81 5.53
CA LYS A 16 9.89 19.84 6.61
C LYS A 16 8.83 20.90 6.28
N ALA A 17 7.57 20.50 6.19
CA ALA A 17 6.51 21.47 5.98
C ALA A 17 6.23 22.24 7.27
N GLY A 18 6.25 23.58 7.22
CA GLY A 18 5.80 24.44 8.30
C GLY A 18 4.28 24.49 8.34
N TYR A 19 3.67 23.47 8.95
CA TYR A 19 2.25 23.44 9.26
C TYR A 19 2.03 23.67 10.75
N THR A 20 1.31 24.74 11.09
CA THR A 20 0.88 24.99 12.46
C THR A 20 -0.45 24.28 12.67
N SER A 21 -0.37 23.03 13.11
CA SER A 21 -1.53 22.20 13.44
C SER A 21 -2.40 22.88 14.49
N LYS A 22 -3.63 23.27 14.13
CA LYS A 22 -4.65 23.64 15.10
C LYS A 22 -5.35 22.37 15.58
N ALA A 23 -5.47 22.22 16.89
CA ALA A 23 -6.23 21.12 17.49
C ALA A 23 -7.72 21.41 17.34
N VAL A 24 -8.45 20.53 16.65
CA VAL A 24 -9.89 20.70 16.37
C VAL A 24 -10.71 20.12 17.50
N VAL A 25 -10.29 18.95 18.00
CA VAL A 25 -10.98 18.23 19.07
C VAL A 25 -9.93 17.73 20.08
N LYS A 26 -10.09 18.10 21.35
CA LYS A 26 -9.36 17.52 22.48
C LYS A 26 -10.33 16.74 23.36
N ILE A 27 -10.16 15.42 23.41
CA ILE A 27 -10.85 14.57 24.39
C ILE A 27 -9.75 13.95 25.27
N ASN A 28 -9.58 14.46 26.50
CA ASN A 28 -8.46 14.14 27.40
C ASN A 28 -7.08 14.22 26.72
N GLU A 29 -6.47 13.08 26.38
CA GLU A 29 -5.15 12.96 25.75
C GLU A 29 -5.22 12.81 24.22
N LEU A 30 -6.42 12.59 23.66
CA LEU A 30 -6.62 12.46 22.22
C LEU A 30 -6.73 13.84 21.60
N VAL A 31 -5.69 14.27 20.91
CA VAL A 31 -5.67 15.51 20.12
C VAL A 31 -5.88 15.13 18.66
N ILE A 32 -7.05 15.44 18.11
CA ILE A 32 -7.31 15.30 16.67
C ILE A 32 -6.97 16.63 16.00
N THR A 33 -6.08 16.56 15.01
CA THR A 33 -5.61 17.72 14.27
C THR A 33 -6.41 17.91 12.99
N ASP A 34 -6.54 19.14 12.50
CA ASP A 34 -7.10 19.45 11.17
C ASP A 34 -6.47 18.59 10.05
N LEU A 35 -5.16 18.31 10.17
CA LEU A 35 -4.41 17.46 9.26
C LEU A 35 -4.92 16.02 9.22
N ASP A 36 -5.29 15.45 10.37
CA ASP A 36 -5.74 14.05 10.44
C ASP A 36 -7.06 13.88 9.69
N ILE A 37 -7.98 14.83 9.89
CA ILE A 37 -9.27 14.88 9.18
C ILE A 37 -9.04 15.07 7.68
N PHE A 38 -8.11 15.95 7.30
CA PHE A 38 -7.77 16.17 5.90
C PHE A 38 -7.19 14.91 5.24
N ILE A 39 -6.27 14.21 5.91
CA ILE A 39 -5.65 12.97 5.41
C ILE A 39 -6.70 11.90 5.20
N VAL A 40 -7.58 11.69 6.18
CA VAL A 40 -8.67 10.69 6.08
C VAL A 40 -9.62 11.05 4.93
N GLY A 41 -9.98 12.33 4.78
CA GLY A 41 -10.79 12.81 3.67
C GLY A 41 -10.16 12.54 2.30
N VAL A 42 -8.87 12.83 2.14
CA VAL A 42 -8.12 12.54 0.91
C VAL A 42 -8.05 11.04 0.65
N ALA A 43 -7.83 10.22 1.69
CA ALA A 43 -7.78 8.77 1.55
C ALA A 43 -9.11 8.18 1.04
N ILE A 44 -10.24 8.60 1.62
CA ILE A 44 -11.58 8.17 1.19
C ILE A 44 -11.87 8.65 -0.24
N PHE A 45 -11.53 9.90 -0.56
CA PHE A 45 -11.68 10.43 -1.91
C PHE A 45 -10.87 9.60 -2.92
N MET A 46 -9.61 9.29 -2.62
CA MET A 46 -8.74 8.49 -3.49
C MET A 46 -9.29 7.07 -3.68
N MET A 47 -9.80 6.46 -2.61
CA MET A 47 -10.46 5.15 -2.67
C MET A 47 -11.63 5.17 -3.65
N LEU A 48 -12.55 6.13 -3.50
CA LEU A 48 -13.73 6.25 -4.35
C LEU A 48 -13.34 6.56 -5.80
N PHE A 49 -12.34 7.43 -6.00
CA PHE A 49 -11.81 7.78 -7.31
C PHE A 49 -11.25 6.55 -8.04
N PHE A 50 -10.42 5.75 -7.37
CA PHE A 50 -9.87 4.51 -7.94
C PHE A 50 -10.93 3.44 -8.17
N HIS A 51 -11.87 3.29 -7.23
CA HIS A 51 -12.96 2.36 -7.41
C HIS A 51 -13.79 2.73 -8.64
N PHE A 52 -14.12 4.02 -8.82
CA PHE A 52 -14.87 4.52 -9.96
C PHE A 52 -14.11 4.31 -11.28
N ILE A 53 -12.82 4.66 -11.34
CA ILE A 53 -12.03 4.55 -12.57
C ILE A 53 -11.94 3.08 -13.03
N ILE A 54 -11.71 2.14 -12.11
CA ILE A 54 -11.54 0.73 -12.47
C ILE A 54 -12.89 0.07 -12.75
N SER A 55 -13.92 0.37 -11.97
CA SER A 55 -15.22 -0.29 -12.10
C SER A 55 -16.07 0.23 -13.27
N LYS A 56 -16.15 1.55 -13.44
CA LYS A 56 -17.13 2.20 -14.34
C LYS A 56 -16.56 2.63 -15.69
N THR A 57 -15.25 2.80 -15.84
CA THR A 57 -14.69 3.36 -17.09
C THR A 57 -14.32 2.29 -18.13
N LEU A 58 -14.28 2.69 -19.40
CA LEU A 58 -13.81 1.86 -20.52
C LEU A 58 -12.33 1.46 -20.34
N MET A 59 -11.50 2.37 -19.81
CA MET A 59 -10.11 2.05 -19.47
C MET A 59 -10.02 0.98 -18.38
N GLY A 60 -10.88 1.04 -17.35
CA GLY A 60 -10.97 0.00 -16.32
C GLY A 60 -11.34 -1.39 -16.87
N LYS A 61 -12.19 -1.46 -17.90
CA LYS A 61 -12.48 -2.72 -18.61
C LYS A 61 -11.25 -3.26 -19.35
N GLN A 62 -10.50 -2.39 -20.03
CA GLN A 62 -9.28 -2.77 -20.74
C GLN A 62 -8.19 -3.26 -19.77
N ILE A 63 -8.06 -2.63 -18.60
CA ILE A 63 -7.13 -3.09 -17.54
C ILE A 63 -7.51 -4.51 -17.10
N ARG A 64 -8.79 -4.78 -16.78
CA ARG A 64 -9.22 -6.12 -16.37
C ARG A 64 -9.01 -7.19 -17.45
N ALA A 65 -9.32 -6.88 -18.71
CA ALA A 65 -9.05 -7.79 -19.82
C ALA A 65 -7.56 -8.14 -19.96
N MET A 66 -6.68 -7.16 -19.71
CA MET A 66 -5.23 -7.38 -19.72
C MET A 66 -4.74 -8.23 -18.55
N TRP A 67 -5.39 -8.14 -17.39
CA TRP A 67 -5.08 -8.98 -16.22
C TRP A 67 -5.45 -10.44 -16.44
N ASP A 68 -6.49 -10.73 -17.22
CA ASP A 68 -6.89 -12.10 -17.55
C ASP A 68 -5.92 -12.75 -18.54
N ASN A 69 -5.70 -12.13 -19.70
CA ASN A 69 -4.72 -12.61 -20.67
C ASN A 69 -4.24 -11.47 -21.60
N PHE A 70 -2.95 -11.14 -21.50
CA PHE A 70 -2.30 -10.09 -22.26
C PHE A 70 -2.34 -10.31 -23.79
N GLU A 71 -2.14 -11.54 -24.26
CA GLU A 71 -2.10 -11.85 -25.69
C GLU A 71 -3.49 -11.77 -26.31
N LEU A 72 -4.50 -12.35 -25.66
CA LEU A 72 -5.90 -12.28 -26.11
C LEU A 72 -6.42 -10.85 -26.12
N ALA A 73 -6.11 -10.05 -25.10
CA ALA A 73 -6.50 -8.64 -25.06
C ALA A 73 -5.87 -7.83 -26.20
N ARG A 74 -4.61 -8.13 -26.57
CA ARG A 74 -3.94 -7.49 -27.70
C ARG A 74 -4.59 -7.86 -29.03
N LEU A 75 -4.95 -9.14 -29.21
CA LEU A 75 -5.65 -9.64 -30.40
C LEU A 75 -7.07 -9.08 -30.51
N SER A 76 -7.75 -8.82 -29.39
CA SER A 76 -9.09 -8.19 -29.37
C SER A 76 -9.07 -6.67 -29.60
N GLY A 77 -7.93 -6.09 -30.00
CA GLY A 77 -7.81 -4.67 -30.36
C GLY A 77 -7.54 -3.72 -29.19
N VAL A 78 -7.20 -4.22 -27.99
CA VAL A 78 -6.81 -3.36 -26.86
C VAL A 78 -5.44 -2.74 -27.13
N LYS A 79 -5.37 -1.41 -27.08
CA LYS A 79 -4.12 -0.65 -27.23
C LYS A 79 -3.28 -0.73 -25.95
N VAL A 80 -2.54 -1.83 -25.78
CA VAL A 80 -1.70 -2.14 -24.61
C VAL A 80 -0.85 -0.95 -24.15
N ASP A 81 -0.16 -0.27 -25.07
CA ASP A 81 0.70 0.87 -24.71
C ASP A 81 -0.07 2.06 -24.14
N ARG A 82 -1.31 2.28 -24.60
CA ARG A 82 -2.17 3.34 -24.06
C ARG A 82 -2.61 2.99 -22.65
N VAL A 83 -3.01 1.74 -22.42
CA VAL A 83 -3.42 1.25 -21.09
C VAL A 83 -2.26 1.34 -20.11
N ARG A 84 -1.05 0.92 -20.52
CA ARG A 84 0.16 1.01 -19.68
C ARG A 84 0.49 2.44 -19.25
N ARG A 85 0.49 3.40 -20.19
CA ARG A 85 0.73 4.82 -19.86
C ARG A 85 -0.36 5.37 -18.95
N PHE A 86 -1.61 5.01 -19.21
CA PHE A 86 -2.73 5.43 -18.38
C PHE A 86 -2.61 4.93 -16.94
N VAL A 87 -2.26 3.64 -16.74
CA VAL A 87 -2.05 3.06 -15.39
C VAL A 87 -0.88 3.74 -14.67
N CYS A 88 0.22 4.02 -15.37
CA CYS A 88 1.37 4.72 -14.79
C CYS A 88 0.98 6.10 -14.26
N ILE A 89 0.25 6.89 -15.06
CA ILE A 89 -0.27 8.20 -14.63
C ILE A 89 -1.25 8.03 -13.47
N LEU A 90 -2.16 7.06 -13.57
CA LEU A 90 -3.19 6.80 -12.58
C LEU A 90 -2.59 6.51 -11.21
N VAL A 91 -1.52 5.71 -11.11
CA VAL A 91 -0.83 5.40 -9.85
C VAL A 91 0.15 6.50 -9.42
N GLY A 92 0.72 7.24 -10.37
CA GLY A 92 1.64 8.34 -10.07
C GLY A 92 0.97 9.51 -9.32
N ILE A 93 -0.28 9.83 -9.67
CA ILE A 93 -1.06 10.90 -9.02
C ILE A 93 -1.19 10.69 -7.49
N PRO A 94 -1.74 9.55 -6.99
CA PRO A 94 -1.86 9.33 -5.56
C PRO A 94 -0.51 9.17 -4.88
N ALA A 95 0.50 8.59 -5.55
CA ALA A 95 1.84 8.48 -4.98
C ALA A 95 2.44 9.87 -4.69
N GLY A 96 2.27 10.84 -5.60
CA GLY A 96 2.70 12.22 -5.39
C GLY A 96 1.94 12.93 -4.25
N ILE A 97 0.63 12.72 -4.17
CA ILE A 97 -0.22 13.30 -3.11
C ILE A 97 0.15 12.71 -1.74
N ILE A 98 0.38 11.39 -1.64
CA ILE A 98 0.80 10.75 -0.40
C ILE A 98 2.18 11.25 0.03
N GLY A 99 3.12 11.36 -0.91
CA GLY A 99 4.47 11.88 -0.61
C GLY A 99 4.45 13.32 -0.10
N SER A 100 3.60 14.18 -0.67
CA SER A 100 3.47 15.57 -0.21
C SER A 100 2.81 15.66 1.17
N LEU A 101 1.78 14.83 1.43
CA LEU A 101 1.16 14.71 2.76
C LEU A 101 2.14 14.21 3.82
N TRP A 102 2.96 13.20 3.49
CA TRP A 102 3.96 12.65 4.40
C TRP A 102 5.00 13.69 4.82
N SER A 103 5.37 14.61 3.92
CA SER A 103 6.31 15.72 4.18
C SER A 103 5.83 16.68 5.26
N ILE A 104 4.51 16.76 5.45
CA ILE A 104 3.88 17.58 6.47
C ILE A 104 3.96 16.88 7.83
N TYR A 105 3.80 15.56 7.84
CA TYR A 105 3.80 14.76 9.07
C TYR A 105 5.20 14.50 9.61
N SER A 106 6.13 14.16 8.71
CA SER A 106 7.50 13.80 9.06
C SER A 106 8.48 14.43 8.08
N THR A 107 9.67 14.71 8.60
CA THR A 107 10.78 15.16 7.79
C THR A 107 11.18 14.10 6.76
N ILE A 108 11.26 14.51 5.49
CA ILE A 108 11.66 13.64 4.38
C ILE A 108 13.13 13.85 4.08
N THR A 109 13.83 12.72 3.92
CA THR A 109 15.18 12.62 3.38
C THR A 109 15.15 11.79 2.09
N PRO A 110 16.15 11.86 1.21
CA PRO A 110 16.20 11.04 -0.01
C PRO A 110 16.11 9.53 0.27
N THR A 111 16.54 9.09 1.45
CA THR A 111 16.47 7.69 1.90
C THR A 111 15.11 7.28 2.49
N SER A 112 14.21 8.22 2.78
CA SER A 112 12.90 7.95 3.40
C SER A 112 12.01 7.03 2.55
N GLY A 113 12.18 7.03 1.22
CA GLY A 113 11.45 6.14 0.32
C GLY A 113 11.70 4.66 0.62
N TRP A 114 12.93 4.28 0.99
CA TRP A 114 13.26 2.91 1.36
C TRP A 114 12.55 2.46 2.64
N LEU A 115 12.41 3.35 3.62
CA LEU A 115 11.67 3.07 4.84
C LEU A 115 10.16 2.92 4.61
N LEU A 116 9.60 3.67 3.66
CA LEU A 116 8.17 3.62 3.32
C LEU A 116 7.80 2.40 2.48
N LEU A 117 8.77 1.81 1.79
CA LEU A 117 8.57 0.68 0.90
C LEU A 117 8.08 -0.57 1.64
N LEU A 118 8.69 -0.89 2.78
CA LEU A 118 8.34 -2.06 3.60
C LEU A 118 6.88 -2.01 4.11
N PRO A 119 6.40 -0.95 4.79
CA PRO A 119 5.02 -0.85 5.22
C PRO A 119 4.02 -0.76 4.05
N ALA A 120 4.40 -0.16 2.91
CA ALA A 120 3.55 -0.19 1.73
C ALA A 120 3.32 -1.62 1.20
N PHE A 121 4.39 -2.42 1.09
CA PHE A 121 4.26 -3.83 0.69
C PHE A 121 3.50 -4.65 1.73
N ALA A 122 3.81 -4.47 3.00
CA ALA A 122 3.11 -5.16 4.08
C ALA A 122 1.60 -4.88 4.04
N ALA A 123 1.18 -3.63 3.81
CA ALA A 123 -0.22 -3.24 3.76
C ALA A 123 -0.95 -3.93 2.61
N VAL A 124 -0.32 -3.98 1.44
CA VAL A 124 -0.86 -4.63 0.24
C VAL A 124 -0.92 -6.17 0.41
N ILE A 125 0.05 -6.77 1.10
CA ILE A 125 0.04 -8.22 1.37
C ILE A 125 -1.08 -8.57 2.35
N VAL A 126 -1.21 -7.82 3.44
CA VAL A 126 -2.27 -7.98 4.46
C VAL A 126 -3.65 -7.77 3.82
N GLY A 127 -3.81 -6.74 3.00
CA GLY A 127 -5.09 -6.42 2.34
C GLY A 127 -5.40 -7.24 1.08
N GLY A 128 -4.40 -7.87 0.48
CA GLY A 128 -4.50 -8.65 -0.74
C GLY A 128 -4.22 -7.85 -2.03
N LEU A 129 -3.43 -8.46 -2.93
CA LEU A 129 -2.92 -7.85 -4.17
C LEU A 129 -3.99 -7.49 -5.23
N VAL A 130 -5.16 -8.13 -5.19
CA VAL A 130 -6.15 -8.10 -6.30
C VAL A 130 -7.39 -7.25 -5.96
N SER A 131 -7.63 -6.95 -4.68
CA SER A 131 -8.84 -6.28 -4.20
C SER A 131 -8.53 -4.87 -3.69
N ILE A 132 -9.07 -3.83 -4.35
CA ILE A 132 -8.91 -2.43 -3.91
C ILE A 132 -9.46 -2.22 -2.48
N PRO A 133 -10.71 -2.65 -2.15
CA PRO A 133 -11.22 -2.50 -0.78
C PRO A 133 -10.38 -3.28 0.25
N GLY A 134 -9.90 -4.46 -0.14
CA GLY A 134 -9.02 -5.27 0.71
C GLY A 134 -7.71 -4.55 1.04
N ALA A 135 -7.06 -3.95 0.03
CA ALA A 135 -5.82 -3.19 0.22
C ALA A 135 -5.97 -2.03 1.20
N ILE A 136 -7.11 -1.34 1.20
CA ILE A 136 -7.38 -0.22 2.10
C ILE A 136 -7.59 -0.70 3.54
N ILE A 137 -8.40 -1.74 3.72
CA ILE A 137 -8.59 -2.35 5.05
C ILE A 137 -7.26 -2.87 5.58
N GLY A 138 -6.44 -3.52 4.73
CA GLY A 138 -5.11 -3.98 5.08
C GLY A 138 -4.14 -2.86 5.46
N GLY A 139 -4.19 -1.72 4.77
CA GLY A 139 -3.43 -0.52 5.13
C GLY A 139 -3.82 0.06 6.48
N TYR A 140 -5.13 0.17 6.76
CA TYR A 140 -5.60 0.62 8.07
C TYR A 140 -5.23 -0.36 9.18
N LEU A 141 -5.40 -1.66 8.96
CA LEU A 141 -5.03 -2.70 9.93
C LEU A 141 -3.53 -2.70 10.22
N LEU A 142 -2.70 -2.59 9.19
CA LEU A 142 -1.25 -2.51 9.36
C LEU A 142 -0.86 -1.23 10.12
N GLY A 143 -1.38 -0.07 9.71
CA GLY A 143 -1.04 1.21 10.35
C GLY A 143 -1.49 1.26 11.82
N PHE A 144 -2.70 0.79 12.10
CA PHE A 144 -3.20 0.71 13.47
C PHE A 144 -2.42 -0.32 14.29
N GLY A 145 -2.18 -1.50 13.72
CA GLY A 145 -1.41 -2.57 14.34
C GLY A 145 0.01 -2.12 14.69
N GLU A 146 0.73 -1.53 13.75
CA GLU A 146 2.09 -1.04 13.95
C GLU A 146 2.15 -0.03 15.11
N ASN A 147 1.26 0.97 15.11
CA ASN A 147 1.25 1.98 16.18
C ASN A 147 0.82 1.39 17.54
N PHE A 148 -0.13 0.45 17.56
CA PHE A 148 -0.60 -0.19 18.78
C PHE A 148 0.48 -1.09 19.41
N PHE A 149 1.10 -1.96 18.61
CA PHE A 149 2.20 -2.82 19.07
C PHE A 149 3.40 -1.99 19.54
N MET A 150 3.70 -0.90 18.84
CA MET A 150 4.76 0.01 19.24
C MET A 150 4.47 0.70 20.58
N TYR A 151 3.24 1.16 20.80
CA TYR A 151 2.83 1.76 22.07
C TYR A 151 3.02 0.78 23.25
N ILE A 152 2.62 -0.48 23.07
CA ILE A 152 2.82 -1.54 24.06
C ILE A 152 4.32 -1.81 24.26
N ALA A 153 5.08 -1.98 23.18
CA ALA A 153 6.52 -2.25 23.24
C ALA A 153 7.30 -1.15 23.97
N TYR A 154 6.94 0.11 23.73
CA TYR A 154 7.52 1.27 24.41
C TYR A 154 7.19 1.25 25.91
N LYS A 155 5.92 1.00 26.27
CA LYS A 155 5.47 1.01 27.68
C LYS A 155 6.05 -0.14 28.51
N PHE A 156 6.19 -1.33 27.94
CA PHE A 156 6.61 -2.53 28.68
C PHE A 156 8.12 -2.78 28.66
N ALA A 157 8.79 -2.50 27.53
CA ALA A 157 10.18 -2.90 27.31
C ALA A 157 11.11 -1.72 27.00
N ASN A 158 10.60 -0.47 27.04
CA ASN A 158 11.34 0.76 26.75
C ASN A 158 12.09 0.69 25.39
N ILE A 159 11.49 -0.02 24.44
CA ILE A 159 12.07 -0.27 23.12
C ILE A 159 12.01 1.03 22.31
N SER A 160 13.14 1.38 21.69
CA SER A 160 13.26 2.56 20.85
C SER A 160 12.33 2.52 19.63
N PHE A 161 11.94 3.70 19.13
CA PHE A 161 11.12 3.83 17.93
C PHE A 161 11.81 3.31 16.65
N ALA A 162 13.12 3.02 16.72
CA ALA A 162 13.90 2.43 15.64
C ALA A 162 13.42 1.03 15.20
N TYR A 163 12.68 0.31 16.05
CA TYR A 163 12.23 -1.05 15.78
C TYR A 163 10.90 -1.13 15.00
N LYS A 164 10.32 0.00 14.55
CA LYS A 164 9.10 0.02 13.71
C LYS A 164 9.12 -1.00 12.55
N PRO A 165 10.17 -1.04 11.71
CA PRO A 165 10.18 -1.93 10.55
C PRO A 165 10.08 -3.42 10.91
N LEU A 166 10.58 -3.82 12.09
CA LEU A 166 10.50 -5.21 12.56
C LEU A 166 9.06 -5.60 12.92
N ILE A 167 8.29 -4.67 13.49
CA ILE A 167 6.87 -4.88 13.79
C ILE A 167 6.09 -5.04 12.48
N THR A 168 6.32 -4.13 11.53
CA THR A 168 5.72 -4.18 10.19
C THR A 168 6.01 -5.51 9.50
N LEU A 169 7.27 -5.97 9.52
CA LEU A 169 7.68 -7.25 8.95
C LEU A 169 7.02 -8.42 9.68
N SER A 170 6.94 -8.38 11.01
CA SER A 170 6.29 -9.42 11.81
C SER A 170 4.81 -9.56 11.46
N ILE A 171 4.09 -8.44 11.33
CA ILE A 171 2.67 -8.43 10.92
C ILE A 171 2.53 -8.98 9.49
N MET A 172 3.40 -8.56 8.57
CA MET A 172 3.42 -9.07 7.20
C MET A 172 3.65 -10.59 7.15
N LEU A 173 4.61 -11.09 7.94
CA LEU A 173 4.95 -12.51 8.00
C LEU A 173 3.80 -13.32 8.60
N LEU A 174 3.17 -12.81 9.66
CA LEU A 174 1.97 -13.41 10.25
C LEU A 174 0.82 -13.48 9.23
N ALA A 175 0.57 -12.38 8.50
CA ALA A 175 -0.47 -12.34 7.47
C ALA A 175 -0.17 -13.32 6.33
N LEU A 176 1.10 -13.47 5.96
CA LEU A 176 1.53 -14.46 4.97
C LEU A 176 1.35 -15.89 5.50
N PHE A 177 1.64 -16.16 6.77
CA PHE A 177 1.46 -17.49 7.37
C PHE A 177 -0.01 -17.91 7.34
N ILE A 178 -0.92 -17.02 7.76
CA ILE A 178 -2.37 -17.27 7.72
C ILE A 178 -2.84 -17.53 6.28
N ARG A 179 -2.31 -16.80 5.30
CA ARG A 179 -2.70 -16.96 3.89
C ARG A 179 -2.07 -18.20 3.24
N ALA A 180 -0.85 -18.56 3.60
CA ALA A 180 -0.16 -19.73 3.08
C ALA A 180 -0.88 -21.03 3.48
N ASP A 181 -1.43 -21.06 4.70
CA ASP A 181 -2.18 -22.22 5.22
C ASP A 181 -3.47 -22.51 4.42
N ILE A 182 -3.97 -21.52 3.65
CA ILE A 182 -5.18 -21.64 2.83
C ILE A 182 -4.93 -22.43 1.52
N ILE A 183 -3.68 -22.66 1.11
CA ILE A 183 -3.34 -23.50 -0.06
C ILE A 183 -2.83 -24.86 0.45
N PRO A 184 -3.71 -25.82 0.79
CA PRO A 184 -3.26 -27.13 1.22
C PRO A 184 -2.55 -27.84 0.07
N ALA A 185 -1.37 -28.42 0.36
CA ALA A 185 -0.53 -29.19 -0.57
C ALA A 185 -1.28 -30.33 -1.31
N ARG A 186 -2.50 -30.69 -0.90
CA ARG A 186 -3.38 -31.63 -1.61
C ARG A 186 -3.76 -31.16 -3.02
N SER A 187 -3.77 -29.85 -3.32
CA SER A 187 -4.07 -29.36 -4.68
C SER A 187 -2.93 -29.63 -5.67
N LEU A 188 -1.68 -29.65 -5.21
CA LEU A 188 -0.52 -29.99 -6.04
C LEU A 188 -0.50 -31.46 -6.42
N LEU A 189 -0.87 -32.35 -5.50
CA LEU A 189 -0.91 -33.79 -5.74
C LEU A 189 -2.00 -34.20 -6.76
N SER A 190 -3.17 -33.55 -6.71
CA SER A 190 -4.24 -33.78 -7.70
C SER A 190 -3.93 -33.16 -9.08
N PHE A 191 -3.14 -32.08 -9.12
CA PHE A 191 -2.67 -31.48 -10.37
C PHE A 191 -1.57 -32.32 -11.03
N LEU A 192 -0.58 -32.78 -10.25
CA LEU A 192 0.50 -33.65 -10.74
C LEU A 192 -0.03 -35.01 -11.23
N THR A 193 -1.04 -35.59 -10.56
CA THR A 193 -1.69 -36.82 -11.04
C THR A 193 -2.50 -36.61 -12.32
N ARG A 194 -3.20 -35.48 -12.48
CA ARG A 194 -3.88 -35.13 -13.75
C ARG A 194 -2.92 -34.89 -14.91
N VAL A 195 -1.75 -34.30 -14.65
CA VAL A 195 -0.73 -34.06 -15.69
C VAL A 195 0.00 -35.36 -16.05
N ALA A 196 0.27 -36.23 -15.07
CA ALA A 196 0.90 -37.53 -15.30
C ALA A 196 0.02 -38.48 -16.14
N THR A 197 -1.29 -38.49 -15.94
CA THR A 197 -2.21 -39.32 -16.73
C THR A 197 -2.40 -38.84 -18.17
N HIS A 198 -2.28 -37.53 -18.43
CA HIS A 198 -2.46 -36.98 -19.78
C HIS A 198 -1.27 -37.25 -20.73
N ARG A 199 -0.09 -37.60 -20.19
CA ARG A 199 1.10 -37.96 -20.99
C ARG A 199 1.15 -39.42 -21.43
N GLY A 200 0.25 -40.28 -20.93
CA GLY A 200 0.20 -41.70 -21.26
C GLY A 200 -0.63 -42.07 -22.49
N ASN A 201 -1.36 -41.13 -23.10
CA ASN A 201 -2.34 -41.40 -24.16
C ASN A 201 -1.99 -40.81 -25.54
N VAL A 202 -0.69 -40.59 -25.80
CA VAL A 202 -0.20 -40.20 -27.13
C VAL A 202 0.70 -41.34 -27.63
N ARG A 203 0.06 -42.38 -28.15
CA ARG A 203 0.66 -43.41 -29.02
C ARG A 203 -0.29 -43.68 -30.16
#